data_AF-A0A1V6J059-F1
#
_entry.id   AF-A0A1V6J059-F1
#
_cell.length_a   1.000
_cell.length_b   1.000
_cell.length_c   1.000
_cell.angle_alpha   90.00
_cell.angle_beta   90.00
_cell.angle_gamma   90.00
#
_symmetry.space_group_name_H-M   'P 1'
#
loop_
_entity.id
_entity.type
_entity.pdbx_description
1 polymer ?
#
loop_
_entity_poly.entity_id
_entity_poly.type
_entity_poly.pdbx_seq_one_letter_code
_entity_poly.pdbx_strand_id
1 'polypeptide(L)'
;MKKLLAALLLASLTPVLATAADAHRSTGQKVAEKLREQGLSKDAAIVAISTLPIVELRGAIPVGHVLFPDTDKTTRLGRDDLQRAGRIFVWAVVGNMLPVPFILLLLGPVSRLCMKVPVGKRFFDWLFTRTRRKTAEIEKYEFWGLAIFVAIPLPATGAWTGAAAGWLMGIAFWRSMLSILFGVLGAGVIMTALALLGWIGAVIAGIVLTLFFGGIIVQALRKTPAPRGEGSAL
;
A
#
# COMPACT_ATOMS: atom_id res chain seq x y z
N MET A 1 -36.11 25.89 -31.51
CA MET A 1 -36.15 26.05 -30.04
C MET A 1 -35.87 24.76 -29.26
N LYS A 2 -36.61 23.65 -29.44
CA LYS A 2 -36.43 22.41 -28.66
C LYS A 2 -35.00 21.82 -28.68
N LYS A 3 -34.32 21.83 -29.83
CA LYS A 3 -32.93 21.36 -29.96
C LYS A 3 -31.91 22.26 -29.25
N LEU A 4 -32.17 23.57 -29.21
CA LEU A 4 -31.32 24.55 -28.53
C LEU A 4 -31.46 24.45 -27.01
N LEU A 5 -32.69 24.27 -26.52
CA LEU A 5 -33.01 24.00 -25.11
C LEU A 5 -32.38 22.68 -24.64
N ALA A 6 -32.45 21.62 -25.44
CA ALA A 6 -31.80 20.34 -25.12
C ALA A 6 -30.28 20.46 -25.07
N ALA A 7 -29.66 21.21 -25.99
CA ALA A 7 -28.21 21.43 -26.00
C ALA A 7 -27.73 22.27 -24.79
N LEU A 8 -28.47 23.31 -24.41
CA LEU A 8 -28.20 24.13 -23.21
C LEU A 8 -28.38 23.32 -21.92
N LEU A 9 -29.42 22.48 -21.84
CA LEU A 9 -29.62 21.55 -20.72
C LEU A 9 -28.46 20.55 -20.63
N LEU A 10 -28.07 19.90 -21.74
CA LEU A 10 -26.92 18.99 -21.76
C LEU A 10 -25.62 19.69 -21.36
N ALA A 11 -25.36 20.91 -21.84
CA ALA A 11 -24.16 21.67 -21.51
C ALA A 11 -24.11 22.15 -20.03
N SER A 12 -25.26 22.30 -19.39
CA SER A 12 -25.35 22.60 -17.95
C SER A 12 -25.23 21.35 -17.07
N LEU A 13 -25.56 20.17 -17.61
CA LEU A 13 -25.46 18.87 -16.95
C LEU A 13 -24.06 18.26 -17.01
N THR A 14 -23.25 18.60 -18.02
CA THR A 14 -21.87 18.09 -18.16
C THR A 14 -20.95 18.42 -16.96
N PRO A 15 -20.89 19.65 -16.41
CA PRO A 15 -20.07 19.92 -15.23
C PRO A 15 -20.60 19.24 -13.95
N VAL A 16 -21.93 19.07 -13.83
CA VAL A 16 -22.55 18.37 -12.68
C VAL A 16 -22.28 16.86 -12.74
N LEU A 17 -22.34 16.26 -13.93
CA LEU A 17 -21.96 14.85 -14.12
C LEU A 17 -20.46 14.63 -13.89
N ALA A 18 -19.62 15.56 -14.35
CA ALA A 18 -18.16 15.47 -14.16
C ALA A 18 -17.78 15.54 -12.67
N THR A 19 -18.36 16.49 -11.93
CA THR A 19 -18.13 16.63 -10.47
C THR A 19 -18.64 15.43 -9.67
N ALA A 20 -19.78 14.84 -10.06
CA ALA A 20 -20.27 13.61 -9.44
C ALA A 20 -19.36 12.40 -9.71
N ALA A 21 -18.78 12.30 -10.91
CA ALA A 21 -17.80 11.27 -11.25
C ALA A 21 -16.47 11.46 -10.50
N ASP A 22 -16.03 12.70 -10.29
CA ASP A 22 -14.79 13.04 -9.56
C ASP A 22 -14.88 12.79 -8.04
N ALA A 23 -16.09 12.78 -7.47
CA ALA A 23 -16.31 12.49 -6.05
C ALA A 23 -15.95 11.04 -5.67
N HIS A 24 -16.12 10.07 -6.59
CA HIS A 24 -15.85 8.65 -6.33
C HIS A 24 -14.43 8.20 -6.75
N ARG A 25 -13.64 9.05 -7.42
CA ARG A 25 -12.29 8.68 -7.86
C ARG A 25 -11.32 8.57 -6.68
N SER A 26 -10.53 7.51 -6.67
CA SER A 26 -9.49 7.31 -5.66
C SER A 26 -8.36 8.34 -5.81
N THR A 27 -7.62 8.62 -4.73
CA THR A 27 -6.49 9.55 -4.75
C THR A 27 -5.47 9.19 -5.83
N GLY A 28 -5.21 7.89 -6.04
CA GLY A 28 -4.31 7.42 -7.10
C GLY A 28 -4.82 7.73 -8.51
N GLN A 29 -6.14 7.65 -8.75
CA GLN A 29 -6.74 8.00 -10.05
C GLN A 29 -6.61 9.50 -10.33
N LYS A 30 -6.95 10.34 -9.36
CA LYS A 30 -6.85 11.81 -9.49
C LYS A 30 -5.43 12.25 -9.83
N VAL A 31 -4.44 11.68 -9.14
CA VAL A 31 -3.03 11.98 -9.39
C VAL A 31 -2.60 11.46 -10.77
N ALA A 32 -2.96 10.23 -11.13
CA ALA A 32 -2.60 9.65 -12.42
C ALA A 32 -3.19 10.43 -13.61
N GLU A 33 -4.44 10.88 -13.51
CA GLU A 33 -5.10 11.69 -14.54
C GLU A 33 -4.40 13.04 -14.71
N LYS A 34 -4.11 13.73 -13.62
CA LYS A 34 -3.35 15.00 -13.66
C LYS A 34 -1.98 14.83 -14.30
N LEU A 35 -1.27 13.74 -14.00
CA LEU A 35 0.01 13.44 -14.64
C LEU A 35 -0.15 13.19 -16.14
N ARG A 36 -1.22 12.51 -16.55
CA ARG A 36 -1.53 12.26 -17.97
C ARG A 36 -1.91 13.53 -18.73
N GLU A 37 -2.62 14.46 -18.09
CA GLU A 37 -2.91 15.79 -18.65
C GLU A 37 -1.62 16.59 -18.90
N GLN A 38 -0.60 16.38 -18.07
CA GLN A 38 0.75 16.93 -18.26
C GLN A 38 1.57 16.20 -19.35
N GLY A 39 0.97 15.22 -20.05
CA GLY A 39 1.58 14.51 -21.16
C GLY A 39 2.31 13.21 -20.78
N LEU A 40 2.24 12.73 -19.53
CA LEU A 40 2.86 11.45 -19.17
C LEU A 40 2.13 10.27 -19.81
N SER A 41 2.91 9.26 -20.22
CA SER A 41 2.38 7.98 -20.66
C SER A 41 1.68 7.24 -19.52
N LYS A 42 0.79 6.31 -19.85
CA LYS A 42 0.08 5.49 -18.85
C LYS A 42 1.06 4.70 -17.95
N ASP A 43 2.15 4.19 -18.51
CA ASP A 43 3.18 3.49 -17.75
C ASP A 43 3.91 4.44 -16.77
N ALA A 44 4.30 5.62 -17.25
CA ALA A 44 4.97 6.62 -16.42
C ALA A 44 4.06 7.08 -15.27
N ALA A 45 2.76 7.22 -15.53
CA ALA A 45 1.77 7.51 -14.49
C ALA A 45 1.72 6.39 -13.44
N ILE A 46 1.72 5.10 -13.83
CA ILE A 46 1.77 3.96 -12.90
C ILE A 46 3.04 3.98 -12.05
N VAL A 47 4.21 4.19 -12.67
CA VAL A 47 5.49 4.30 -11.96
C VAL A 47 5.42 5.43 -10.94
N ALA A 48 5.00 6.63 -11.36
CA ALA A 48 4.95 7.81 -10.52
C ALA A 48 4.02 7.64 -9.32
N ILE A 49 2.78 7.16 -9.53
CA ILE A 49 1.86 6.94 -8.41
C ILE A 49 2.33 5.80 -7.49
N SER A 50 3.00 4.78 -8.04
CA SER A 50 3.56 3.68 -7.24
C SER A 50 4.75 4.11 -6.37
N THR A 51 5.44 5.19 -6.74
CA THR A 51 6.49 5.81 -5.94
C THR A 51 5.92 6.58 -4.75
N LEU A 52 4.67 7.07 -4.80
CA LEU A 52 4.11 7.90 -3.72
C LEU A 52 3.84 7.09 -2.44
N PRO A 53 4.12 7.63 -1.24
CA PRO A 53 3.98 6.91 0.02
C PRO A 53 2.55 6.48 0.38
N ILE A 54 1.56 7.21 -0.12
CA ILE A 54 0.13 6.95 0.19
C ILE A 54 -0.46 5.95 -0.80
N VAL A 55 -0.12 6.09 -2.07
CA VAL A 55 -0.70 5.27 -3.14
C VAL A 55 0.07 3.96 -3.22
N GLU A 56 1.39 4.03 -3.37
CA GLU A 56 2.29 2.88 -3.51
C GLU A 56 1.80 1.86 -4.55
N LEU A 57 2.39 0.67 -4.57
CA LEU A 57 1.97 -0.45 -5.41
C LEU A 57 0.49 -0.83 -5.18
N ARG A 58 -0.05 -0.68 -3.95
CA ARG A 58 -1.43 -1.07 -3.61
C ARG A 58 -2.47 -0.22 -4.33
N GLY A 59 -2.21 1.07 -4.51
CA GLY A 59 -3.06 1.93 -5.32
C GLY A 59 -2.70 1.87 -6.80
N ALA A 60 -1.41 1.73 -7.14
CA ALA A 60 -0.95 1.75 -8.51
C ALA A 60 -1.49 0.60 -9.37
N ILE A 61 -1.58 -0.62 -8.82
CA ILE A 61 -2.10 -1.79 -9.56
C ILE A 61 -3.58 -1.61 -9.95
N PRO A 62 -4.53 -1.36 -9.01
CA PRO A 62 -5.92 -1.10 -9.36
C PRO A 62 -6.08 0.10 -10.32
N VAL A 63 -5.34 1.18 -10.10
CA VAL A 63 -5.36 2.35 -10.99
C VAL A 63 -4.85 1.97 -12.39
N GLY A 64 -3.80 1.16 -12.49
CA GLY A 64 -3.27 0.66 -13.75
C GLY A 64 -4.32 -0.11 -14.56
N HIS A 65 -5.09 -0.99 -13.92
CA HIS A 65 -6.18 -1.72 -14.58
C HIS A 65 -7.32 -0.80 -15.04
N VAL A 66 -7.52 0.35 -14.38
CA VAL A 66 -8.46 1.38 -14.84
C VAL A 66 -7.90 2.18 -16.02
N LEU A 67 -6.59 2.48 -16.03
CA LEU A 67 -5.92 3.20 -17.12
C LEU A 67 -5.79 2.36 -18.39
N PHE A 68 -5.68 1.04 -18.24
CA PHE A 68 -5.68 0.05 -19.31
C PHE A 68 -6.99 -0.76 -19.25
N PRO A 69 -8.13 -0.15 -19.64
CA PRO A 69 -9.42 -0.83 -19.59
C PRO A 69 -9.42 -2.07 -20.49
N ASP A 70 -10.21 -3.06 -20.12
CA ASP A 70 -10.39 -4.25 -20.95
C ASP A 70 -11.04 -3.90 -22.27
N THR A 71 -10.37 -4.30 -23.35
CA THR A 71 -10.89 -4.16 -24.72
C THR A 71 -11.88 -5.26 -25.04
N ASP A 72 -11.78 -6.43 -24.39
CA ASP A 72 -12.68 -7.56 -24.60
C ASP A 72 -13.10 -8.19 -23.25
N LYS A 73 -14.37 -8.00 -22.88
CA LYS A 73 -14.93 -8.52 -21.62
C LYS A 73 -15.43 -9.97 -21.72
N THR A 74 -15.38 -10.57 -22.92
CA THR A 74 -15.92 -11.91 -23.16
C THR A 74 -15.00 -13.02 -22.67
N THR A 75 -13.69 -12.77 -22.61
CA THR A 75 -12.71 -13.75 -22.11
C THR A 75 -12.32 -13.40 -20.68
N ARG A 76 -12.84 -14.15 -19.70
CA ARG A 76 -12.35 -14.05 -18.30
C ARG A 76 -10.97 -14.72 -18.24
N LEU A 77 -9.90 -13.94 -18.04
CA LEU A 77 -8.49 -14.38 -18.04
C LEU A 77 -8.00 -14.85 -19.42
N GLY A 78 -8.06 -13.97 -20.42
CA GLY A 78 -7.36 -14.18 -21.68
C GLY A 78 -5.83 -14.03 -21.55
N ARG A 79 -5.07 -14.42 -22.60
CA ARG A 79 -3.63 -14.09 -22.66
C ARG A 79 -3.38 -12.58 -22.62
N ASP A 80 -4.28 -11.80 -23.19
CA ASP A 80 -4.19 -10.35 -23.26
C ASP A 80 -4.35 -9.70 -21.88
N ASP A 81 -5.21 -10.27 -21.02
CA ASP A 81 -5.35 -9.87 -19.62
C ASP A 81 -4.06 -10.07 -18.85
N LEU A 82 -3.43 -11.23 -19.04
CA LEU A 82 -2.21 -11.58 -18.32
C LEU A 82 -1.03 -10.71 -18.78
N GLN A 83 -0.92 -10.41 -20.08
CA GLN A 83 0.09 -9.49 -20.61
C GLN A 83 -0.07 -8.08 -20.04
N ARG A 84 -1.31 -7.56 -20.01
CA ARG A 84 -1.62 -6.26 -19.43
C ARG A 84 -1.35 -6.23 -17.93
N ALA A 85 -1.84 -7.22 -17.19
CA ALA A 85 -1.61 -7.35 -15.75
C ALA A 85 -0.11 -7.44 -15.44
N GLY A 86 0.65 -8.21 -16.22
CA GLY A 86 2.10 -8.31 -16.13
C GLY A 86 2.79 -6.96 -16.35
N ARG A 87 2.39 -6.20 -17.37
CA ARG A 87 2.91 -4.85 -17.62
C ARG A 87 2.64 -3.90 -16.44
N ILE A 88 1.40 -3.88 -15.94
CA ILE A 88 1.02 -3.05 -14.78
C ILE A 88 1.84 -3.46 -13.55
N PHE A 89 1.94 -4.76 -13.27
CA PHE A 89 2.71 -5.32 -12.16
C PHE A 89 4.17 -4.89 -12.23
N VAL A 90 4.84 -5.06 -13.37
CA VAL A 90 6.26 -4.71 -13.53
C VAL A 90 6.48 -3.22 -13.27
N TRP A 91 5.69 -2.35 -13.90
CA TRP A 91 5.83 -0.91 -13.71
C TRP A 91 5.50 -0.45 -12.28
N ALA A 92 4.50 -1.07 -11.65
CA ALA A 92 4.18 -0.82 -10.25
C ALA A 92 5.33 -1.24 -9.33
N VAL A 93 5.93 -2.41 -9.53
CA VAL A 93 7.09 -2.88 -8.75
C VAL A 93 8.29 -1.95 -8.92
N VAL A 94 8.60 -1.56 -10.16
CA VAL A 94 9.70 -0.61 -10.45
C VAL A 94 9.48 0.72 -9.72
N GLY A 95 8.28 1.32 -9.86
CA GLY A 95 7.96 2.57 -9.19
C GLY A 95 7.98 2.47 -7.67
N ASN A 96 7.58 1.32 -7.11
CA ASN A 96 7.54 1.11 -5.67
C ASN A 96 8.92 0.87 -5.05
N MET A 97 9.83 0.24 -5.80
CA MET A 97 11.22 0.04 -5.38
C MET A 97 12.08 1.28 -5.52
N LEU A 98 11.72 2.22 -6.40
CA LEU A 98 12.47 3.45 -6.63
C LEU A 98 12.73 4.28 -5.34
N PRO A 99 11.77 4.53 -4.44
CA PRO A 99 12.02 5.30 -3.22
C PRO A 99 12.81 4.52 -2.15
N VAL A 100 12.80 3.17 -2.17
CA VAL A 100 13.40 2.30 -1.15
C VAL A 100 14.89 2.58 -0.90
N PRO A 101 15.79 2.63 -1.90
CA PRO A 101 17.22 2.94 -1.67
C PRO A 101 17.40 4.30 -1.02
N PHE A 102 16.65 5.31 -1.44
CA PHE A 102 16.75 6.65 -0.89
C PHE A 102 16.31 6.68 0.57
N ILE A 103 15.21 6.01 0.90
CA ILE A 103 14.72 5.92 2.28
C ILE A 103 15.77 5.22 3.16
N LEU A 104 16.24 4.03 2.77
CA LEU A 104 17.23 3.28 3.55
C LEU A 104 18.54 4.06 3.77
N LEU A 105 19.00 4.83 2.77
CA LEU A 105 20.23 5.61 2.86
C LEU A 105 20.05 6.94 3.61
N LEU A 106 18.92 7.64 3.44
CA LEU A 106 18.68 8.97 3.99
C LEU A 106 18.19 8.96 5.44
N LEU A 107 17.51 7.90 5.90
CA LEU A 107 17.07 7.83 7.30
C LEU A 107 18.24 7.93 8.30
N GLY A 108 19.41 7.39 7.96
CA GLY A 108 20.62 7.51 8.79
C GLY A 108 21.09 8.96 8.98
N PRO A 109 21.43 9.70 7.91
CA PRO A 109 21.76 11.11 7.99
C PRO A 109 20.66 11.98 8.61
N VAL A 110 19.39 11.77 8.22
CA VAL A 110 18.25 12.57 8.71
C VAL A 110 18.06 12.36 10.21
N SER A 111 18.10 11.12 10.70
CA SER A 111 18.00 10.86 12.15
C SER A 111 19.13 11.54 12.93
N ARG A 112 20.38 11.49 12.44
CA ARG A 112 21.51 12.19 13.07
C ARG A 112 21.30 13.70 13.13
N LEU A 113 20.71 14.29 12.08
CA LEU A 113 20.37 15.70 12.06
C LEU A 113 19.27 16.02 13.09
N CYS A 114 18.21 15.22 13.14
CA CYS A 114 17.11 15.37 14.10
C CYS A 114 17.57 15.16 15.56
N MET A 115 18.58 14.33 15.80
CA MET A 115 19.14 14.12 17.14
C MET A 115 19.97 15.31 17.66
N LYS A 116 20.23 16.35 16.84
CA LYS A 116 20.85 17.60 17.31
C LYS A 116 19.95 18.42 18.22
N VAL A 117 18.63 18.23 18.15
CA VAL A 117 17.67 18.89 19.05
C VAL A 117 17.27 17.96 20.21
N PRO A 118 17.08 18.48 21.44
CA PRO A 118 16.80 17.64 22.62
C PRO A 118 15.57 16.73 22.48
N VAL A 119 14.51 17.23 21.84
CA VAL A 119 13.26 16.47 21.60
C VAL A 119 13.52 15.30 20.65
N GLY A 120 14.20 15.55 19.53
CA GLY A 120 14.55 14.51 18.56
C GLY A 120 15.49 13.46 19.14
N LYS A 121 16.48 13.87 19.94
CA LYS A 121 17.36 12.94 20.67
C LYS A 121 16.56 11.99 21.57
N ARG A 122 15.67 12.53 22.42
CA ARG A 122 14.82 11.71 23.30
C ARG A 122 13.95 10.71 22.51
N PHE A 123 13.36 11.16 21.40
CA PHE A 123 12.54 10.32 20.54
C PHE A 123 13.35 9.17 19.93
N PHE A 124 14.47 9.45 19.27
CA PHE A 124 15.28 8.42 18.62
C PHE A 124 15.97 7.49 19.63
N ASP A 125 16.44 7.99 20.78
CA ASP A 125 17.00 7.15 21.85
C ASP A 125 15.95 6.17 22.39
N TRP A 126 14.73 6.64 22.66
CA TRP A 126 13.61 5.79 23.05
C TRP A 126 13.29 4.75 21.97
N LEU A 127 13.24 5.19 20.71
CA LEU A 127 12.90 4.34 19.58
C LEU A 127 13.94 3.22 19.40
N PHE A 128 15.23 3.55 19.35
CA PHE A 128 16.31 2.58 19.19
C PHE A 128 16.44 1.63 20.38
N THR A 129 16.22 2.09 21.60
CA THR A 129 16.28 1.22 22.80
C THR A 129 15.19 0.14 22.75
N ARG A 130 14.04 0.42 22.12
CA ARG A 130 12.97 -0.56 21.95
C ARG A 130 13.13 -1.48 20.75
N THR A 131 13.75 -1.01 19.66
CA THR A 131 13.80 -1.78 18.41
C THR A 131 15.11 -2.49 18.14
N ARG A 132 16.25 -2.02 18.67
CA ARG A 132 17.58 -2.60 18.38
C ARG A 132 18.05 -3.64 19.39
N ARG A 133 17.16 -4.55 19.80
CA ARG A 133 17.56 -5.75 20.55
C ARG A 133 17.96 -6.85 19.56
N LYS A 134 19.27 -7.01 19.36
CA LYS A 134 19.84 -8.01 18.46
C LYS A 134 20.14 -9.31 19.21
N THR A 135 19.38 -10.35 18.91
CA THR A 135 19.70 -11.73 19.30
C THR A 135 19.93 -12.54 18.03
N ALA A 136 20.86 -13.50 18.03
CA ALA A 136 21.19 -14.29 16.84
C ALA A 136 19.95 -14.99 16.22
N GLU A 137 19.00 -15.42 17.05
CA GLU A 137 17.72 -15.97 16.59
C GLU A 137 16.89 -14.94 15.82
N ILE A 138 16.80 -13.70 16.32
CA ILE A 138 16.01 -12.61 15.71
C ILE A 138 16.59 -12.22 14.35
N GLU A 139 17.92 -12.16 14.21
CA GLU A 139 18.57 -11.80 12.94
C GLU A 139 18.23 -12.75 11.78
N LYS A 140 17.95 -14.03 12.09
CA LYS A 140 17.52 -15.03 11.10
C LYS A 140 16.11 -14.74 10.58
N TYR A 141 15.23 -14.22 11.43
CA TYR A 141 13.83 -13.93 11.09
C TYR A 141 13.61 -12.51 10.58
N GLU A 142 14.50 -11.55 10.87
CA GLU A 142 14.42 -10.15 10.40
C GLU A 142 14.13 -10.03 8.90
N PHE A 143 14.80 -10.85 8.08
CA PHE A 143 14.63 -10.82 6.63
C PHE A 143 13.23 -11.24 6.20
N TRP A 144 12.74 -12.38 6.68
CA TRP A 144 11.42 -12.89 6.29
C TRP A 144 10.30 -12.13 6.98
N GLY A 145 10.50 -11.70 8.22
CA GLY A 145 9.56 -10.86 8.96
C GLY A 145 9.31 -9.53 8.25
N LEU A 146 10.37 -8.88 7.77
CA LEU A 146 10.24 -7.66 6.97
C LEU A 146 9.58 -7.92 5.60
N ALA A 147 9.90 -9.04 4.94
CA ALA A 147 9.29 -9.39 3.66
C ALA A 147 7.78 -9.65 3.81
N ILE A 148 7.39 -10.41 4.83
CA ILE A 148 5.98 -10.67 5.17
C ILE A 148 5.27 -9.38 5.55
N PHE A 149 5.91 -8.52 6.37
CA PHE A 149 5.37 -7.21 6.72
C PHE A 149 5.01 -6.41 5.46
N VAL A 150 5.91 -6.31 4.48
CA VAL A 150 5.66 -5.57 3.24
C VAL A 150 4.66 -6.29 2.31
N ALA A 151 4.63 -7.62 2.32
CA ALA A 151 3.74 -8.43 1.48
C ALA A 151 2.26 -8.29 1.84
N ILE A 152 1.97 -8.01 3.12
CA ILE A 152 0.60 -7.81 3.57
C ILE A 152 0.06 -6.52 2.91
N PRO A 153 -1.03 -6.58 2.11
CA PRO A 153 -1.56 -5.42 1.42
C PRO A 153 -2.46 -4.57 2.35
N LEU A 154 -1.99 -4.27 3.57
CA LEU A 154 -2.68 -3.38 4.50
C LEU A 154 -2.20 -1.93 4.30
N PRO A 155 -3.00 -0.94 4.72
CA PRO A 155 -2.50 0.43 4.82
C PRO A 155 -1.30 0.47 5.78
N ALA A 156 -0.29 1.27 5.43
CA ALA A 156 0.95 1.46 6.19
C ALA A 156 1.88 0.23 6.33
N THR A 157 1.61 -0.91 5.68
CA THR A 157 2.55 -2.04 5.59
C THR A 157 3.27 -2.04 4.23
N GLY A 158 3.83 -0.86 3.94
CA GLY A 158 4.37 -0.35 2.69
C GLY A 158 5.80 -0.74 2.36
N ALA A 159 6.27 -0.45 1.15
CA ALA A 159 7.72 -0.43 0.90
C ALA A 159 8.35 0.80 1.57
N TRP A 160 7.62 1.91 1.64
CA TRP A 160 8.02 3.10 2.39
C TRP A 160 8.21 2.82 3.88
N THR A 161 7.19 2.25 4.52
CA THR A 161 7.26 1.91 5.95
C THR A 161 8.16 0.70 6.20
N GLY A 162 8.21 -0.27 5.28
CA GLY A 162 9.15 -1.38 5.31
C GLY A 162 10.61 -0.93 5.28
N ALA A 163 10.95 0.05 4.43
CA ALA A 163 12.28 0.66 4.40
C ALA A 163 12.61 1.37 5.71
N ALA A 164 11.68 2.14 6.27
CA ALA A 164 11.86 2.75 7.59
C ALA A 164 12.02 1.70 8.71
N ALA A 165 11.24 0.62 8.68
CA ALA A 165 11.32 -0.48 9.63
C ALA A 165 12.64 -1.25 9.53
N GLY A 166 13.08 -1.57 8.31
CA GLY A 166 14.36 -2.24 8.06
C GLY A 166 15.54 -1.43 8.57
N TRP A 167 15.53 -0.11 8.32
CA TRP A 167 16.54 0.79 8.87
C TRP A 167 16.48 0.85 10.41
N LEU A 168 15.28 0.91 10.98
CA LEU A 168 15.09 1.04 12.42
C LEU A 168 15.56 -0.21 13.18
N MET A 169 15.27 -1.39 12.65
CA MET A 169 15.77 -2.68 13.15
C MET A 169 17.28 -2.86 12.93
N GLY A 170 17.91 -2.00 12.12
CA GLY A 170 19.32 -2.10 11.80
C GLY A 170 19.64 -3.31 10.93
N ILE A 171 18.74 -3.69 10.02
CA ILE A 171 18.99 -4.69 8.99
C ILE A 171 19.93 -4.07 7.95
N ALA A 172 20.94 -4.83 7.51
CA ALA A 172 21.88 -4.38 6.49
C ALA A 172 21.16 -3.90 5.22
N PHE A 173 21.71 -2.90 4.53
CA PHE A 173 21.08 -2.25 3.38
C PHE A 173 20.58 -3.24 2.32
N TRP A 174 21.45 -4.15 1.85
CA TRP A 174 21.09 -5.14 0.82
C TRP A 174 20.10 -6.18 1.32
N ARG A 175 20.20 -6.58 2.60
CA ARG A 175 19.23 -7.50 3.22
C ARG A 175 17.85 -6.84 3.29
N SER A 176 17.78 -5.57 3.68
CA SER A 176 16.54 -4.79 3.68
C SER A 176 15.98 -4.63 2.26
N MET A 177 16.83 -4.28 1.29
CA MET A 177 16.43 -4.10 -0.11
C MET A 177 15.78 -5.36 -0.69
N LEU A 178 16.44 -6.51 -0.52
CA LEU A 178 15.94 -7.79 -1.02
C LEU A 178 14.68 -8.24 -0.27
N SER A 179 14.65 -8.08 1.05
CA SER A 179 13.47 -8.40 1.85
C SER A 179 12.25 -7.59 1.42
N ILE A 180 12.41 -6.27 1.24
CA ILE A 180 11.35 -5.37 0.74
C ILE A 180 10.95 -5.77 -0.68
N LEU A 181 11.90 -6.09 -1.56
CA LEU A 181 11.58 -6.56 -2.91
C LEU A 181 10.70 -7.82 -2.88
N PHE A 182 11.04 -8.83 -2.07
CA PHE A 182 10.20 -10.03 -1.93
C PHE A 182 8.80 -9.69 -1.42
N GLY A 183 8.70 -8.78 -0.45
CA GLY A 183 7.43 -8.30 0.03
C GLY A 183 6.62 -7.57 -1.05
N VAL A 184 7.24 -6.67 -1.80
CA VAL A 184 6.62 -5.91 -2.90
C VAL A 184 6.14 -6.85 -4.01
N LEU A 185 6.91 -7.88 -4.36
CA LEU A 185 6.50 -8.91 -5.32
C LEU A 185 5.29 -9.69 -4.81
N GLY A 186 5.30 -10.13 -3.55
CA GLY A 186 4.18 -10.82 -2.91
C GLY A 186 2.90 -9.97 -2.87
N ALA A 187 3.02 -8.73 -2.41
CA ALA A 187 1.93 -7.76 -2.41
C ALA A 187 1.42 -7.50 -3.83
N GLY A 188 2.31 -7.39 -4.82
CA GLY A 188 1.98 -7.23 -6.23
C GLY A 188 1.14 -8.37 -6.77
N VAL A 189 1.49 -9.62 -6.45
CA VAL A 189 0.73 -10.80 -6.88
C VAL A 189 -0.67 -10.77 -6.28
N ILE A 190 -0.77 -10.50 -4.97
CA ILE A 190 -2.06 -10.40 -4.27
C ILE A 190 -2.91 -9.28 -4.87
N MET A 191 -2.36 -8.09 -5.03
CA MET A 191 -3.08 -6.92 -5.56
C MET A 191 -3.51 -7.14 -7.02
N THR A 192 -2.69 -7.79 -7.84
CA THR A 192 -3.04 -8.13 -9.22
C THR A 192 -4.17 -9.15 -9.25
N ALA A 193 -4.11 -10.19 -8.42
CA ALA A 193 -5.19 -11.16 -8.30
C ALA A 193 -6.49 -10.47 -7.87
N LEU A 194 -6.46 -9.62 -6.84
CA LEU A 194 -7.63 -8.86 -6.40
C LEU A 194 -8.20 -7.96 -7.49
N ALA A 195 -7.33 -7.28 -8.26
CA ALA A 195 -7.76 -6.42 -9.37
C ALA A 195 -8.42 -7.23 -10.51
N LEU A 196 -7.91 -8.43 -10.82
CA LEU A 196 -8.47 -9.31 -11.84
C LEU A 196 -9.79 -9.98 -11.40
N LEU A 197 -9.92 -10.36 -10.13
CA LEU A 197 -11.15 -10.96 -9.60
C LEU A 197 -12.26 -9.92 -9.33
N GLY A 198 -11.93 -8.63 -9.31
CA GLY A 198 -12.88 -7.55 -9.09
C GLY A 198 -13.60 -7.65 -7.74
N TRP A 199 -14.92 -7.48 -7.74
CA TRP A 199 -15.75 -7.51 -6.52
C TRP A 199 -15.68 -8.84 -5.76
N ILE A 200 -15.48 -9.96 -6.47
CA ILE A 200 -15.35 -11.28 -5.83
C ILE A 200 -14.07 -11.32 -4.99
N GLY A 201 -12.96 -10.81 -5.54
CA GLY A 201 -11.70 -10.68 -4.81
C GLY A 201 -11.82 -9.79 -3.59
N ALA A 202 -12.51 -8.65 -3.72
CA ALA A 202 -12.76 -7.73 -2.62
C ALA A 202 -13.57 -8.38 -1.47
N VAL A 203 -14.61 -9.16 -1.81
CA VAL A 203 -15.42 -9.89 -0.82
C VAL A 203 -14.58 -10.96 -0.10
N ILE A 204 -13.79 -11.75 -0.84
CA ILE A 204 -12.92 -12.78 -0.25
C ILE A 204 -11.91 -12.13 0.70
N ALA A 205 -11.23 -11.07 0.26
CA ALA A 205 -10.28 -10.34 1.10
C ALA A 205 -10.94 -9.78 2.37
N GLY A 206 -12.15 -9.22 2.25
CA GLY A 206 -12.92 -8.73 3.39
C GLY A 206 -13.27 -9.83 4.40
N ILE A 207 -13.68 -11.01 3.93
CA ILE A 207 -13.97 -12.17 4.80
C ILE A 207 -12.70 -12.64 5.52
N VAL A 208 -11.60 -12.83 4.79
CA VAL A 208 -10.31 -13.27 5.38
C VAL A 208 -9.83 -12.29 6.44
N LEU A 209 -9.89 -10.99 6.16
CA LEU A 209 -9.52 -9.96 7.13
C LEU A 209 -10.43 -9.99 8.37
N THR A 210 -11.74 -10.11 8.18
CA THR A 210 -12.71 -10.16 9.29
C THR A 210 -12.46 -11.38 10.19
N LEU A 211 -12.18 -12.54 9.60
CA LEU A 211 -11.86 -13.76 10.36
C LEU A 211 -10.52 -13.65 11.09
N PHE A 212 -9.51 -13.07 10.44
CA PHE A 212 -8.19 -12.85 11.03
C PHE A 212 -8.26 -11.92 12.25
N PHE A 213 -8.88 -10.74 12.10
CA PHE A 213 -9.05 -9.78 13.20
C PHE A 213 -10.03 -10.29 14.27
N GLY A 214 -11.13 -10.95 13.88
CA GLY A 214 -12.06 -11.59 14.80
C GLY A 214 -11.39 -12.65 15.67
N GLY A 215 -10.52 -13.48 15.09
CA GLY A 215 -9.74 -14.47 15.82
C GLY A 215 -8.79 -13.84 16.85
N ILE A 216 -8.12 -12.75 16.49
CA ILE A 216 -7.25 -11.98 17.39
C ILE A 216 -8.07 -11.38 18.55
N ILE A 217 -9.22 -10.78 18.28
CA ILE A 217 -10.11 -10.20 19.30
C ILE A 217 -10.62 -11.27 20.26
N VAL A 218 -11.09 -12.42 19.74
CA VAL A 218 -11.55 -13.53 20.58
C VAL A 218 -10.42 -14.06 21.47
N GLN A 219 -9.21 -14.19 20.95
CA GLN A 219 -8.05 -14.59 21.75
C GLN A 219 -7.69 -13.54 22.81
N ALA A 220 -7.78 -12.25 22.48
CA ALA A 220 -7.54 -11.16 23.43
C ALA A 220 -8.59 -11.16 24.55
N LEU A 221 -9.87 -11.31 24.22
CA LEU A 221 -10.97 -11.38 25.18
C LEU A 221 -10.84 -12.60 26.11
N ARG A 222 -10.45 -13.77 25.57
CA ARG A 222 -10.20 -14.99 26.36
C ARG A 222 -9.04 -14.85 27.34
N LYS A 223 -8.08 -13.95 27.08
CA LYS A 223 -6.94 -13.70 27.96
C LYS A 223 -7.22 -12.64 29.04
N THR A 224 -8.40 -12.01 29.04
CA THR A 224 -8.80 -11.09 30.11
C THR A 224 -9.21 -11.91 31.34
N PRO A 225 -8.46 -11.86 32.45
CA PRO A 225 -8.86 -12.58 33.66
C PRO A 225 -10.20 -12.03 34.17
N ALA A 226 -11.10 -12.93 34.58
CA ALA A 226 -12.37 -12.55 35.17
C ALA A 226 -12.14 -11.58 36.34
N PRO A 227 -13.00 -10.56 36.53
CA PRO A 227 -12.90 -9.70 37.70
C PRO A 227 -12.97 -10.58 38.96
N ARG A 228 -11.95 -10.50 39.83
CA ARG A 228 -12.01 -11.17 41.13
C ARG A 228 -13.22 -10.59 41.83
N GLY A 229 -14.23 -11.42 42.07
CA GLY A 229 -15.33 -11.05 42.94
C GLY A 229 -14.74 -10.67 44.30
N GLU A 230 -14.83 -9.39 44.64
CA GLU A 230 -14.82 -8.98 46.04
C GLU A 230 -16.08 -9.57 46.66
N GLY A 231 -15.90 -10.69 47.35
CA GLY A 231 -16.97 -11.43 48.00
C GLY A 231 -16.48 -12.05 49.30
N SER A 232 -16.73 -11.33 50.39
CA SER A 232 -16.76 -11.77 51.78
C SER A 232 -15.42 -12.05 52.47
N ALA A 233 -14.70 -10.98 52.80
CA ALA A 233 -14.21 -10.87 54.17
C ALA A 233 -15.42 -10.54 55.05
N LEU A 234 -15.89 -11.54 55.80
CA LEU A 234 -16.59 -11.51 57.09
C LEU A 234 -17.12 -12.93 57.36
#